data_AF-A0A357WXA1-F1
#
_entry.id   AF-A0A357WXA1-F1
#
_cell.length_a   1.000
_cell.length_b   1.000
_cell.length_c   1.000
_cell.angle_alpha   90.00
_cell.angle_beta   90.00
_cell.angle_gamma   90.00
#
_symmetry.space_group_name_H-M   'P 1'
#
loop_
_entity.id
_entity.type
_entity.pdbx_description
1 polymer ?
#
loop_
_entity_poly.entity_id
_entity_poly.type
_entity_poly.pdbx_seq_one_letter_code
_entity_poly.pdbx_strand_id
1 'polypeptide(L)'
;MAMVAPALEGLDGAFSMLESVDLKLGEITDEKGEQVILTHGLFGKLRDSSDRRVRADSFEAMHKAFAGMGNTIASLYAGSVRSDLFHAKARGYQSCLDKAMFGDNLPPSIYTGLIEAVRAHLPAYRRYLELRRRILGVDKLHIYDTYVPIVELPQREYTYEQACDMVREHLAPLGRDYLRDLDKLLAGGWVDVYETPGKATGAYATGVYGVHPYMLLNFVGNLSDVFTLAHEAGHCMHTYYSDTQPYMNKDYPIFLAEIASTVNENILMRGMIGACDVSTPDGRLEKAYLLNRFLEEFKGTVFRQTMFAEF
;
A
#
# COMPACT_ATOMS: atom_id res chain seq x y z
N MET A 1 29.38 -19.28 0.07
CA MET A 1 28.28 -18.81 0.94
C MET A 1 26.88 -19.24 0.48
N ALA A 2 26.64 -19.49 -0.82
CA ALA A 2 25.33 -19.93 -1.30
C ALA A 2 24.80 -21.20 -0.61
N MET A 3 25.68 -22.13 -0.21
CA MET A 3 25.29 -23.36 0.49
C MET A 3 24.64 -23.14 1.87
N VAL A 4 24.75 -21.93 2.45
CA VAL A 4 24.12 -21.60 3.75
C VAL A 4 22.68 -21.10 3.55
N ALA A 5 22.31 -20.63 2.35
CA ALA A 5 21.00 -20.05 2.09
C ALA A 5 19.83 -20.98 2.46
N PRO A 6 19.81 -22.28 2.09
CA PRO A 6 18.70 -23.17 2.46
C PRO A 6 18.52 -23.33 3.98
N ALA A 7 19.60 -23.20 4.76
CA ALA A 7 19.56 -23.29 6.22
C ALA A 7 19.02 -22.00 6.87
N LEU A 8 19.18 -20.85 6.22
CA LEU A 8 18.75 -19.54 6.73
C LEU A 8 17.34 -19.15 6.26
N GLU A 9 16.93 -19.59 5.07
CA GLU A 9 15.58 -19.36 4.51
C GLU A 9 14.46 -20.07 5.29
N GLY A 10 14.79 -21.11 6.06
CA GLY A 10 13.80 -21.87 6.83
C GLY A 10 13.05 -21.06 7.89
N LEU A 11 13.58 -19.90 8.31
CA LEU A 11 12.96 -19.06 9.34
C LEU A 11 11.72 -18.32 8.81
N ASP A 12 11.80 -17.76 7.61
CA ASP A 12 10.68 -17.07 6.97
C ASP A 12 9.57 -18.07 6.64
N GLY A 13 9.95 -19.26 6.15
CA GLY A 13 9.02 -20.37 5.93
C GLY A 13 8.32 -20.83 7.21
N ALA A 14 9.06 -20.98 8.31
CA ALA A 14 8.49 -21.35 9.60
C ALA A 14 7.54 -20.28 10.15
N PHE A 15 7.89 -18.99 10.02
CA PHE A 15 6.99 -17.90 10.41
C PHE A 15 5.72 -17.89 9.55
N SER A 16 5.85 -18.08 8.24
CA SER A 16 4.72 -18.12 7.31
C SER A 16 3.76 -19.27 7.63
N MET A 17 4.28 -20.48 7.91
CA MET A 17 3.46 -21.61 8.33
C MET A 17 2.80 -21.38 9.70
N LEU A 18 3.56 -20.84 10.66
CA LEU A 18 3.02 -20.48 11.97
C LEU A 18 1.85 -19.50 11.83
N GLU A 19 2.05 -18.42 11.08
CA GLU A 19 1.11 -17.30 10.99
C GLU A 19 -0.12 -17.62 10.14
N SER A 20 0.06 -18.31 9.01
CA SER A 20 -1.00 -18.54 8.02
C SER A 20 -1.75 -19.85 8.23
N VAL A 21 -1.17 -20.82 8.93
CA VAL A 21 -1.74 -22.18 9.07
C VAL A 21 -2.00 -22.54 10.53
N ASP A 22 -0.98 -22.45 11.37
CA ASP A 22 -1.04 -22.99 12.74
C ASP A 22 -1.75 -22.05 13.72
N LEU A 23 -1.53 -20.75 13.58
CA LEU A 23 -2.07 -19.74 14.49
C LEU A 23 -3.60 -19.68 14.38
N LYS A 24 -4.27 -19.92 15.51
CA LYS A 24 -5.73 -19.78 15.62
C LYS A 24 -6.03 -18.43 16.25
N LEU A 25 -6.66 -17.54 15.47
CA LEU A 25 -6.97 -16.17 15.88
C LEU A 25 -8.16 -16.06 16.85
N GLY A 26 -8.89 -17.16 17.04
CA GLY A 26 -10.05 -17.24 17.93
C GLY A 26 -11.38 -16.91 17.24
N GLU A 27 -12.40 -16.66 18.05
CA GLU A 27 -13.76 -16.34 17.63
C GLU A 27 -14.18 -15.01 18.24
N ILE A 28 -15.01 -14.25 17.52
CA ILE A 28 -15.65 -13.03 18.02
C ILE A 28 -17.12 -12.99 17.62
N THR A 29 -17.90 -12.16 18.32
CA THR A 29 -19.30 -11.88 17.96
C THR A 29 -19.35 -10.68 17.01
N ASP A 30 -19.90 -10.86 15.81
CA ASP A 30 -20.01 -9.80 14.79
C ASP A 30 -21.12 -8.78 15.11
N GLU A 31 -21.38 -7.83 14.22
CA GLU A 31 -22.41 -6.78 14.39
C GLU A 31 -23.83 -7.35 14.43
N LYS A 32 -24.03 -8.57 13.91
CA LYS A 32 -25.33 -9.25 13.85
C LYS A 32 -25.57 -10.14 15.07
N GLY A 33 -24.59 -10.27 15.96
CA GLY A 33 -24.67 -11.15 17.12
C GLY A 33 -24.24 -12.59 16.83
N GLU A 34 -23.68 -12.86 15.66
CA GLU A 34 -23.26 -14.20 15.24
C GLU A 34 -21.80 -14.45 15.65
N GLN A 35 -21.49 -15.69 16.07
CA GLN A 35 -20.11 -16.10 16.34
C GLN A 35 -19.39 -16.38 15.03
N VAL A 36 -18.27 -15.71 14.80
CA VAL A 36 -17.43 -15.88 13.61
C VAL A 36 -16.00 -16.23 13.99
N ILE A 37 -15.42 -17.20 13.28
CA ILE A 37 -14.00 -17.56 13.40
C ILE A 37 -13.18 -16.47 12.72
N LEU A 38 -12.26 -15.86 13.47
CA LEU A 38 -11.41 -14.81 12.95
C LEU A 38 -10.36 -15.39 12.00
N THR A 39 -10.26 -14.79 10.82
CA THR A 39 -9.22 -15.06 9.81
C THR A 39 -8.58 -13.74 9.41
N HIS A 40 -7.41 -13.75 8.74
CA HIS A 40 -6.76 -12.51 8.29
C HIS A 40 -7.64 -11.68 7.36
N GLY A 41 -8.33 -12.32 6.42
CA GLY A 41 -9.26 -11.64 5.52
C GLY A 41 -10.48 -11.08 6.25
N LEU A 42 -11.06 -11.85 7.17
CA LEU A 42 -12.21 -11.38 7.95
C LEU A 42 -11.82 -10.28 8.95
N PHE A 43 -10.62 -10.34 9.52
CA PHE A 43 -10.09 -9.33 10.41
C PHE A 43 -10.08 -7.95 9.75
N GLY A 44 -9.63 -7.84 8.50
CA GLY A 44 -9.67 -6.57 7.76
C GLY A 44 -11.07 -5.96 7.72
N LYS A 45 -12.09 -6.79 7.42
CA LYS A 45 -13.50 -6.36 7.39
C LYS A 45 -14.01 -5.94 8.78
N LEU A 46 -13.76 -6.75 9.81
CA LEU A 46 -14.25 -6.48 11.17
C LEU A 46 -13.55 -5.28 11.82
N ARG A 47 -12.27 -5.07 11.51
CA ARG A 47 -11.49 -3.89 11.94
C ARG A 47 -12.05 -2.59 11.37
N ASP A 48 -12.69 -2.65 10.21
CA ASP A 48 -13.25 -1.48 9.53
C ASP A 48 -14.74 -1.27 9.87
N SER A 49 -15.31 -2.11 10.74
CA SER A 49 -16.69 -2.04 11.21
C SER A 49 -17.08 -0.69 11.81
N SER A 50 -18.32 -0.26 11.61
CA SER A 50 -18.89 0.90 12.31
C SER A 50 -19.12 0.62 13.80
N ASP A 51 -19.36 -0.64 14.20
CA ASP A 51 -19.47 -1.04 15.61
C ASP A 51 -18.08 -1.08 16.26
N ARG A 52 -17.86 -0.14 17.21
CA ARG A 52 -16.60 -0.04 17.94
C ARG A 52 -16.27 -1.28 18.77
N ARG A 53 -17.28 -1.99 19.28
CA ARG A 53 -17.08 -3.24 20.01
C ARG A 53 -16.48 -4.29 19.09
N VAL A 54 -17.04 -4.48 17.90
CA VAL A 54 -16.52 -5.45 16.91
C VAL A 54 -15.07 -5.14 16.52
N ARG A 55 -14.74 -3.86 16.32
CA ARG A 55 -13.35 -3.44 16.07
C ARG A 55 -12.41 -3.78 17.24
N ALA A 56 -12.84 -3.53 18.47
CA ALA A 56 -12.04 -3.80 19.66
C ALA A 56 -11.87 -5.32 19.89
N ASP A 57 -12.95 -6.09 19.80
CA ASP A 57 -12.96 -7.54 20.00
C ASP A 57 -12.07 -8.24 18.96
N SER A 58 -12.21 -7.88 17.68
CA SER A 58 -11.38 -8.44 16.60
C SER A 58 -9.90 -8.07 16.77
N PHE A 59 -9.60 -6.84 17.17
CA PHE A 59 -8.24 -6.39 17.46
C PHE A 59 -7.62 -7.15 18.63
N GLU A 60 -8.34 -7.28 19.74
CA GLU A 60 -7.86 -7.99 20.93
C GLU A 60 -7.65 -9.48 20.64
N ALA A 61 -8.60 -10.13 19.97
CA ALA A 61 -8.49 -11.55 19.60
C ALA A 61 -7.24 -11.82 18.76
N MET A 62 -7.01 -11.02 17.71
CA MET A 62 -5.82 -11.13 16.88
C MET A 62 -4.53 -10.94 17.71
N HIS A 63 -4.43 -9.85 18.47
CA HIS A 63 -3.19 -9.55 19.20
C HIS A 63 -2.94 -10.54 20.35
N LYS A 64 -3.99 -11.09 20.96
CA LYS A 64 -3.88 -12.14 21.99
C LYS A 64 -3.35 -13.45 21.39
N ALA A 65 -3.78 -13.82 20.19
CA ALA A 65 -3.25 -15.00 19.50
C ALA A 65 -1.75 -14.86 19.23
N PHE A 66 -1.34 -13.72 18.65
CA PHE A 66 0.09 -13.43 18.41
C PHE A 66 0.90 -13.36 19.72
N ALA A 67 0.38 -12.69 20.76
CA ALA A 67 1.03 -12.62 22.07
C ALA A 67 1.21 -14.01 22.70
N GLY A 68 0.24 -14.92 22.50
CA GLY A 68 0.33 -16.31 22.94
C GLY A 68 1.52 -17.06 22.35
N MET A 69 1.96 -16.70 21.15
CA MET A 69 3.14 -17.26 20.46
C MET A 69 4.37 -16.35 20.53
N GLY A 70 4.37 -15.35 21.43
CA GLY A 70 5.39 -14.29 21.46
C GLY A 70 6.83 -14.79 21.52
N ASN A 71 7.12 -15.81 22.34
CA ASN A 71 8.47 -16.39 22.45
C ASN A 71 8.92 -17.09 21.16
N THR A 72 8.01 -17.78 20.47
CA THR A 72 8.29 -18.45 19.19
C THR A 72 8.58 -17.42 18.12
N ILE A 73 7.72 -16.40 17.99
CA ILE A 73 7.88 -15.31 17.03
C ILE A 73 9.19 -14.56 17.30
N ALA A 74 9.48 -14.21 18.55
CA ALA A 74 10.72 -13.54 18.93
C ALA A 74 11.96 -14.37 18.58
N SER A 75 11.90 -15.70 18.75
CA SER A 75 13.00 -16.60 18.40
C SER A 75 13.22 -16.68 16.89
N LEU A 76 12.14 -16.76 16.10
CA LEU A 76 12.20 -16.74 14.64
C LEU A 76 12.76 -15.41 14.13
N TYR A 77 12.25 -14.29 14.64
CA TYR A 77 12.72 -12.96 14.27
C TYR A 77 14.19 -12.74 14.64
N ALA A 78 14.61 -13.12 15.86
CA ALA A 78 16.01 -13.06 16.25
C ALA A 78 16.92 -13.93 15.35
N GLY A 79 16.41 -15.07 14.86
CA GLY A 79 17.08 -15.86 13.84
C GLY A 79 17.27 -15.10 12.54
N SER A 80 16.20 -14.44 12.05
CA SER A 80 16.22 -13.66 10.80
C SER A 80 17.23 -12.52 10.88
N VAL A 81 17.24 -11.75 11.98
CA VAL A 81 18.24 -10.69 12.22
C VAL A 81 19.67 -11.25 12.28
N ARG A 82 19.89 -12.44 12.86
CA ARG A 82 21.21 -13.09 12.87
C ARG A 82 21.65 -13.55 11.47
N SER A 83 20.72 -13.96 10.62
CA SER A 83 20.96 -14.28 9.21
C SER A 83 21.48 -13.04 8.47
N ASP A 84 20.81 -11.90 8.64
CA ASP A 84 21.24 -10.63 8.05
C ASP A 84 22.63 -10.22 8.52
N LEU A 85 22.87 -10.30 9.83
CA LEU A 85 24.15 -9.98 10.43
C LEU A 85 25.27 -10.88 9.90
N PHE A 86 25.01 -12.18 9.76
CA PHE A 86 25.93 -13.13 9.16
C PHE A 86 26.27 -12.70 7.73
N HIS A 87 25.25 -12.43 6.90
CA HIS A 87 25.46 -12.04 5.51
C HIS A 87 26.19 -10.71 5.34
N ALA A 88 25.95 -9.73 6.23
CA ALA A 88 26.67 -8.46 6.26
C ALA A 88 28.15 -8.67 6.61
N LYS A 89 28.42 -9.31 7.75
CA LYS A 89 29.79 -9.54 8.24
C LYS A 89 30.62 -10.41 7.30
N ALA A 90 30.03 -11.50 6.81
CA ALA A 90 30.74 -12.44 5.94
C ALA A 90 31.20 -11.78 4.63
N ARG A 91 30.50 -10.73 4.18
CA ARG A 91 30.84 -9.93 3.00
C ARG A 91 31.62 -8.64 3.32
N GLY A 92 32.02 -8.43 4.57
CA GLY A 92 32.85 -7.30 4.99
C GLY A 92 32.11 -5.97 5.19
N TYR A 93 30.78 -5.98 5.25
CA TYR A 93 30.01 -4.78 5.57
C TYR A 93 30.08 -4.45 7.08
N GLN A 94 30.06 -3.15 7.41
CA GLN A 94 30.13 -2.69 8.81
C GLN A 94 28.81 -2.91 9.55
N SER A 95 27.68 -2.86 8.86
CA SER A 95 26.34 -3.11 9.41
C SER A 95 25.41 -3.78 8.40
N CYS A 96 24.26 -4.28 8.89
CA CYS A 96 23.19 -4.77 8.02
C CYS A 96 22.62 -3.66 7.13
N LEU A 97 22.53 -2.43 7.67
CA LEU A 97 22.08 -1.25 6.93
C LEU A 97 23.03 -0.94 5.77
N ASP A 98 24.34 -0.91 6.01
CA ASP A 98 25.32 -0.65 4.95
C ASP A 98 25.22 -1.68 3.82
N LYS A 99 25.03 -2.96 4.18
CA LYS A 99 24.80 -4.02 3.20
C LYS A 99 23.54 -3.78 2.37
N ALA A 100 22.43 -3.41 3.02
CA ALA A 100 21.15 -3.20 2.35
C ALA A 100 21.20 -2.01 1.39
N MET A 101 21.90 -0.93 1.77
CA MET A 101 22.01 0.30 1.00
C MET A 101 23.02 0.21 -0.15
N PHE A 102 23.95 -0.76 -0.11
CA PHE A 102 25.05 -0.88 -1.07
C PHE A 102 24.57 -1.16 -2.51
N GLY A 103 23.53 -1.99 -2.68
CA GLY A 103 23.06 -2.42 -4.01
C GLY A 103 22.63 -1.25 -4.89
N ASP A 104 21.93 -0.27 -4.30
CA ASP A 104 21.47 0.94 -4.97
C ASP A 104 22.46 2.12 -4.81
N ASN A 105 23.65 1.87 -4.24
CA ASN A 105 24.68 2.88 -3.96
C ASN A 105 24.16 4.08 -3.16
N LEU A 106 23.33 3.81 -2.14
CA LEU A 106 22.72 4.85 -1.31
C LEU A 106 23.55 5.05 -0.03
N PRO A 107 23.79 6.30 0.41
CA PRO A 107 24.44 6.52 1.70
C PRO A 107 23.44 6.24 2.83
N PRO A 108 23.87 5.67 3.98
CA PRO A 108 23.02 5.42 5.14
C PRO A 108 22.27 6.66 5.65
N SER A 109 22.80 7.86 5.38
CA SER A 109 22.15 9.13 5.72
C SER A 109 20.80 9.36 5.04
N ILE A 110 20.51 8.70 3.90
CA ILE A 110 19.17 8.74 3.29
C ILE A 110 18.15 8.07 4.22
N TYR A 111 18.53 6.93 4.80
CA TYR A 111 17.68 6.17 5.71
C TYR A 111 17.43 6.93 7.01
N THR A 112 18.50 7.43 7.66
CA THR A 112 18.36 8.19 8.91
C THR A 112 17.66 9.54 8.67
N GLY A 113 17.91 10.18 7.53
CA GLY A 113 17.24 11.42 7.14
C GLY A 113 15.73 11.25 6.97
N LEU A 114 15.26 10.13 6.42
CA LEU A 114 13.83 9.80 6.38
C LEU A 114 13.22 9.75 7.79
N ILE A 115 13.87 9.01 8.70
CA ILE A 115 13.41 8.87 10.09
C ILE A 115 13.35 10.23 10.79
N GLU A 116 14.40 11.04 10.67
CA GLU A 116 14.47 12.39 11.24
C GLU A 116 13.37 13.30 10.69
N ALA A 117 13.17 13.30 9.37
CA ALA A 117 12.15 14.09 8.72
C ALA A 117 10.74 13.71 9.19
N VAL A 118 10.43 12.41 9.28
CA VAL A 118 9.12 11.94 9.74
C VAL A 118 8.90 12.25 11.22
N ARG A 119 9.92 12.03 12.08
CA ARG A 119 9.88 12.39 13.50
C ARG A 119 9.57 13.87 13.70
N ALA A 120 10.19 14.75 12.93
CA ALA A 120 9.95 16.19 12.97
C ALA A 120 8.50 16.57 12.62
N HIS A 121 7.83 15.76 11.80
CA HIS A 121 6.45 15.99 11.33
C HIS A 121 5.39 15.19 12.07
N LEU A 122 5.74 14.43 13.12
CA LEU A 122 4.76 13.79 14.01
C LEU A 122 3.69 14.73 14.59
N PRO A 123 3.92 16.04 14.84
CA PRO A 123 2.83 16.95 15.20
C PRO A 123 1.67 16.98 14.20
N ALA A 124 1.95 16.90 12.90
CA ALA A 124 0.91 16.86 11.86
C ALA A 124 0.11 15.55 11.93
N TYR A 125 0.81 14.42 12.13
CA TYR A 125 0.16 13.13 12.34
C TYR A 125 -0.73 13.12 13.60
N ARG A 126 -0.23 13.66 14.73
CA ARG A 126 -1.03 13.80 15.96
C ARG A 126 -2.26 14.69 15.77
N ARG A 127 -2.13 15.78 15.00
CA ARG A 127 -3.28 16.65 14.64
C ARG A 127 -4.34 15.87 13.86
N TYR A 128 -3.93 14.99 12.96
CA TYR A 128 -4.84 14.12 12.22
C TYR A 128 -5.56 13.12 13.15
N LEU A 129 -4.83 12.47 14.04
CA LEU A 129 -5.43 11.55 15.03
C LEU A 129 -6.43 12.27 15.95
N GLU A 130 -6.13 13.50 16.39
CA GLU A 130 -7.06 14.29 17.20
C GLU A 130 -8.31 14.73 16.43
N LEU A 131 -8.19 15.01 15.13
CA LEU A 131 -9.34 15.25 14.26
C LEU A 131 -10.23 13.99 14.21
N ARG A 132 -9.65 12.82 13.96
CA ARG A 132 -10.36 11.53 13.94
C ARG A 132 -11.04 11.24 15.27
N ARG A 133 -10.36 11.45 16.40
CA ARG A 133 -10.93 11.30 17.75
C ARG A 133 -12.19 12.13 17.95
N ARG A 134 -12.14 13.42 17.54
CA ARG A 134 -13.28 14.34 17.64
C ARG A 134 -14.44 13.95 16.74
N ILE A 135 -14.17 13.53 15.50
CA ILE A 135 -15.21 13.10 14.55
C ILE A 135 -15.90 11.82 15.04
N LEU A 136 -15.13 10.86 15.57
CA LEU A 136 -15.67 9.61 16.10
C LEU A 136 -16.37 9.77 17.46
N GLY A 137 -16.23 10.92 18.11
CA GLY A 137 -16.87 11.19 19.42
C GLY A 137 -16.35 10.30 20.56
N VAL A 138 -15.09 9.84 20.49
CA VAL A 138 -14.50 8.94 21.50
C VAL A 138 -13.59 9.69 22.47
N ASP A 139 -13.61 9.30 23.75
CA ASP A 139 -12.73 9.92 24.77
C ASP A 139 -11.25 9.63 24.51
N LYS A 140 -10.94 8.39 24.15
CA LYS A 140 -9.60 7.92 23.77
C LYS A 140 -9.66 7.23 22.42
N LEU A 141 -8.73 7.58 21.53
CA LEU A 141 -8.56 6.94 20.24
C LEU A 141 -7.62 5.73 20.41
N HIS A 142 -8.11 4.54 20.13
CA HIS A 142 -7.28 3.32 20.12
C HIS A 142 -6.84 2.98 18.69
N ILE A 143 -5.86 2.08 18.54
CA ILE A 143 -5.38 1.64 17.21
C ILE A 143 -6.53 1.08 16.37
N TYR A 144 -7.43 0.31 16.97
CA TYR A 144 -8.63 -0.22 16.31
C TYR A 144 -9.66 0.85 15.92
N ASP A 145 -9.51 2.10 16.37
CA ASP A 145 -10.31 3.24 15.90
C ASP A 145 -9.65 3.97 14.72
N THR A 146 -8.44 3.57 14.29
CA THR A 146 -7.67 4.29 13.26
C THR A 146 -7.93 3.83 11.82
N TYR A 147 -8.75 2.80 11.62
CA TYR A 147 -9.04 2.22 10.30
C TYR A 147 -10.48 2.43 9.83
N VAL A 148 -11.43 2.60 10.75
CA VAL A 148 -12.85 2.87 10.42
C VAL A 148 -12.96 4.13 9.53
N PRO A 149 -13.80 4.15 8.49
CA PRO A 149 -14.05 5.37 7.73
C PRO A 149 -14.59 6.49 8.62
N ILE A 150 -14.06 7.71 8.47
CA ILE A 150 -14.59 8.91 9.16
C ILE A 150 -15.39 9.84 8.24
N VAL A 151 -15.36 9.54 6.93
CA VAL A 151 -16.21 10.15 5.91
C VAL A 151 -16.58 9.03 4.94
N GLU A 152 -17.88 8.87 4.69
CA GLU A 152 -18.41 7.91 3.72
C GLU A 152 -19.02 8.65 2.54
N LEU A 153 -18.80 8.14 1.34
CA LEU A 153 -19.50 8.54 0.14
C LEU A 153 -20.46 7.42 -0.30
N PRO A 154 -21.61 7.77 -0.90
CA PRO A 154 -22.39 6.79 -1.64
C PRO A 154 -21.50 6.08 -2.65
N GLN A 155 -21.63 4.76 -2.75
CA GLN A 155 -20.92 4.00 -3.77
C GLN A 155 -21.31 4.53 -5.15
N ARG A 156 -20.31 4.92 -5.93
CA ARG A 156 -20.44 5.24 -7.34
C ARG A 156 -19.80 4.12 -8.14
N GLU A 157 -20.49 3.70 -9.19
CA GLU A 157 -19.99 2.74 -10.15
C GLU A 157 -19.41 3.49 -11.35
N TYR A 158 -18.21 3.12 -11.76
CA TYR A 158 -17.48 3.68 -12.89
C TYR A 158 -17.32 2.59 -13.94
N THR A 159 -17.65 2.87 -15.20
CA THR A 159 -17.20 2.00 -16.30
C THR A 159 -15.69 2.16 -16.50
N TYR A 160 -15.06 1.20 -17.16
CA TYR A 160 -13.64 1.30 -17.48
C TYR A 160 -13.33 2.54 -18.35
N GLU A 161 -14.21 2.88 -19.27
CA GLU A 161 -14.10 4.08 -20.12
C GLU A 161 -14.17 5.36 -19.29
N GLN A 162 -15.11 5.43 -18.33
CA GLN A 162 -15.20 6.57 -17.41
C GLN A 162 -13.94 6.70 -16.54
N ALA A 163 -13.39 5.58 -16.07
CA ALA A 163 -12.13 5.58 -15.33
C ALA A 163 -10.97 6.06 -16.20
N CYS A 164 -10.86 5.59 -17.45
CA CYS A 164 -9.87 6.06 -18.42
C CYS A 164 -9.96 7.57 -18.67
N ASP A 165 -11.17 8.07 -18.92
CA ASP A 165 -11.42 9.48 -19.17
C ASP A 165 -11.03 10.34 -17.96
N MET A 166 -11.42 9.92 -16.75
CA MET A 166 -11.04 10.61 -15.51
C MET A 166 -9.53 10.65 -15.29
N VAL A 167 -8.84 9.52 -15.46
CA VAL A 167 -7.38 9.43 -15.32
C VAL A 167 -6.72 10.35 -16.35
N ARG A 168 -7.13 10.27 -17.61
CA ARG A 168 -6.61 11.10 -18.70
C ARG A 168 -6.84 12.59 -18.44
N GLU A 169 -8.04 12.97 -18.00
CA GLU A 169 -8.40 14.37 -17.69
C GLU A 169 -7.50 14.93 -16.59
N HIS A 170 -7.42 14.25 -15.45
CA HIS A 170 -6.68 14.76 -14.31
C HIS A 170 -5.17 14.68 -14.46
N LEU A 171 -4.64 13.77 -15.29
CA LEU A 171 -3.21 13.70 -15.64
C LEU A 171 -2.79 14.73 -16.70
N ALA A 172 -3.68 15.59 -17.19
CA ALA A 172 -3.36 16.65 -18.15
C ALA A 172 -2.16 17.55 -17.81
N PRO A 173 -1.86 17.86 -16.52
CA PRO A 173 -0.66 18.61 -16.15
C PRO A 173 0.67 17.95 -16.57
N LEU A 174 0.70 16.65 -16.87
CA LEU A 174 1.89 15.94 -17.37
C LEU A 174 2.22 16.25 -18.84
N GLY A 175 1.35 17.00 -19.53
CA GLY A 175 1.61 17.54 -20.86
C GLY A 175 1.09 16.65 -22.00
N ARG A 176 1.05 17.25 -23.20
CA ARG A 176 0.39 16.65 -24.38
C ARG A 176 1.05 15.36 -24.85
N ASP A 177 2.39 15.28 -24.79
CA ASP A 177 3.11 14.07 -25.20
C ASP A 177 2.80 12.90 -24.28
N TYR A 178 2.77 13.13 -22.97
CA TYR A 178 2.38 12.12 -21.99
C TYR A 178 0.95 11.64 -22.23
N LEU A 179 -0.01 12.56 -22.40
CA LEU A 179 -1.40 12.19 -22.67
C LEU A 179 -1.56 11.40 -23.97
N ARG A 180 -0.86 11.77 -25.05
CA ARG A 180 -0.89 11.03 -26.31
C ARG A 180 -0.41 9.59 -26.12
N ASP A 181 0.65 9.39 -25.34
CA ASP A 181 1.22 8.06 -25.13
C ASP A 181 0.37 7.24 -24.14
N LEU A 182 -0.21 7.88 -23.13
CA LEU A 182 -1.23 7.30 -22.26
C LEU A 182 -2.47 6.86 -23.07
N ASP A 183 -2.90 7.65 -24.05
CA ASP A 183 -4.03 7.30 -24.92
C ASP A 183 -3.78 5.98 -25.67
N LYS A 184 -2.53 5.71 -26.07
CA LYS A 184 -2.17 4.43 -26.71
C LYS A 184 -2.30 3.26 -25.74
N LEU A 185 -1.89 3.44 -24.48
CA LEU A 185 -2.04 2.43 -23.43
C LEU A 185 -3.52 2.12 -23.18
N LEU A 186 -4.37 3.15 -23.11
CA LEU A 186 -5.78 3.01 -22.77
C LEU A 186 -6.67 2.61 -23.97
N ALA A 187 -6.24 2.85 -25.21
CA ALA A 187 -7.01 2.55 -26.43
C ALA A 187 -7.25 1.05 -26.73
N GLY A 188 -6.72 0.15 -25.90
CA GLY A 188 -7.01 -1.28 -25.93
C GLY A 188 -5.88 -2.15 -26.47
N GLY A 189 -5.86 -3.41 -26.04
CA GLY A 189 -4.87 -4.42 -26.42
C GLY A 189 -3.62 -4.50 -25.53
N TRP A 190 -3.38 -3.50 -24.68
CA TRP A 190 -2.28 -3.49 -23.70
C TRP A 190 -2.77 -3.73 -22.27
N VAL A 191 -4.08 -3.57 -22.03
CA VAL A 191 -4.71 -3.74 -20.73
C VAL A 191 -5.65 -4.94 -20.73
N ASP A 192 -5.43 -5.89 -19.83
CA ASP A 192 -6.36 -6.97 -19.52
C ASP A 192 -7.23 -6.56 -18.31
N VAL A 193 -8.44 -6.06 -18.60
CA VAL A 193 -9.22 -5.19 -17.69
C VAL A 193 -10.01 -5.94 -16.62
N TYR A 194 -10.81 -6.93 -17.01
CA TYR A 194 -11.86 -7.48 -16.15
C TYR A 194 -11.43 -8.78 -15.47
N GLU A 195 -11.98 -9.06 -14.28
CA GLU A 195 -11.78 -10.33 -13.59
C GLU A 195 -12.37 -11.49 -14.42
N THR A 196 -11.63 -12.60 -14.49
CA THR A 196 -12.12 -13.85 -15.11
C THR A 196 -11.69 -15.07 -14.29
N PRO A 197 -12.42 -16.19 -14.33
CA PRO A 197 -12.03 -17.41 -13.61
C PRO A 197 -10.62 -17.86 -13.97
N GLY A 198 -9.76 -18.00 -12.95
CA GLY A 198 -8.36 -18.41 -13.11
C GLY A 198 -7.38 -17.27 -13.44
N LYS A 199 -7.85 -16.02 -13.53
CA LYS A 199 -6.97 -14.85 -13.66
C LYS A 199 -6.22 -14.58 -12.36
N ALA A 200 -4.99 -14.07 -12.50
CA ALA A 200 -4.20 -13.64 -11.34
C ALA A 200 -4.90 -12.49 -10.60
N THR A 201 -4.84 -12.51 -9.27
CA THR A 201 -5.45 -11.48 -8.40
C THR A 201 -4.63 -10.20 -8.37
N GLY A 202 -5.28 -9.07 -8.04
CA GLY A 202 -4.62 -7.78 -7.88
C GLY A 202 -4.50 -7.01 -9.20
N ALA A 203 -3.50 -6.15 -9.29
CA ALA A 203 -3.15 -5.41 -10.50
C ALA A 203 -1.62 -5.33 -10.61
N TYR A 204 -1.11 -5.24 -11.84
CA TYR A 204 0.32 -5.00 -12.07
C TYR A 204 0.59 -4.54 -13.50
N ALA A 205 1.69 -3.80 -13.66
CA ALA A 205 2.31 -3.50 -14.94
C ALA A 205 3.53 -4.39 -15.19
N THR A 206 3.75 -4.73 -16.47
CA THR A 206 4.95 -5.46 -16.91
C THR A 206 5.40 -4.96 -18.29
N GLY A 207 6.64 -5.24 -18.67
CA GLY A 207 7.24 -4.73 -19.91
C GLY A 207 8.16 -5.73 -20.60
N VAL A 208 8.18 -5.65 -21.93
CA VAL A 208 9.11 -6.37 -22.79
C VAL A 208 9.86 -5.32 -23.62
N TYR A 209 11.20 -5.39 -23.64
CA TYR A 209 12.01 -4.38 -24.32
C TYR A 209 11.68 -4.24 -25.80
N GLY A 210 11.49 -3.01 -26.25
CA GLY A 210 11.15 -2.69 -27.64
C GLY A 210 9.69 -2.98 -27.99
N VAL A 211 8.88 -3.36 -27.00
CA VAL A 211 7.43 -3.58 -27.10
C VAL A 211 6.75 -2.65 -26.10
N HIS A 212 5.49 -2.36 -26.33
CA HIS A 212 4.68 -1.64 -25.35
C HIS A 212 4.54 -2.40 -24.02
N PRO A 213 4.32 -1.71 -22.90
CA PRO A 213 4.01 -2.36 -21.63
C PRO A 213 2.64 -3.05 -21.68
N TYR A 214 2.43 -3.94 -20.73
CA TYR A 214 1.15 -4.58 -20.46
C TYR A 214 0.69 -4.27 -19.04
N MET A 215 -0.62 -4.15 -18.87
CA MET A 215 -1.28 -3.92 -17.59
C MET A 215 -2.31 -5.02 -17.36
N LEU A 216 -2.28 -5.63 -16.17
CA LEU A 216 -3.34 -6.49 -15.69
C LEU A 216 -4.14 -5.74 -14.62
N LEU A 217 -5.46 -5.73 -14.78
CA LEU A 217 -6.42 -5.24 -13.79
C LEU A 217 -7.44 -6.33 -13.45
N ASN A 218 -8.10 -6.16 -12.31
CA ASN A 218 -9.33 -6.86 -11.97
C ASN A 218 -10.40 -5.80 -11.64
N PHE A 219 -10.79 -5.04 -12.67
CA PHE A 219 -11.66 -3.87 -12.53
C PHE A 219 -13.11 -4.27 -12.25
N VAL A 220 -13.69 -3.74 -11.17
CA VAL A 220 -15.08 -3.99 -10.74
C VAL A 220 -15.92 -2.72 -10.61
N GLY A 221 -15.37 -1.57 -11.01
CA GLY A 221 -16.09 -0.31 -11.16
C GLY A 221 -16.16 0.56 -9.92
N ASN A 222 -15.30 0.35 -8.91
CA ASN A 222 -15.28 1.24 -7.73
C ASN A 222 -14.18 2.31 -7.87
N LEU A 223 -14.24 3.36 -7.04
CA LEU A 223 -13.26 4.46 -7.08
C LEU A 223 -11.82 3.99 -6.84
N SER A 224 -11.60 2.96 -6.02
CA SER A 224 -10.25 2.41 -5.84
C SER A 224 -9.70 1.82 -7.13
N ASP A 225 -10.54 1.26 -8.00
CA ASP A 225 -10.10 0.75 -9.30
C ASP A 225 -9.64 1.89 -10.23
N VAL A 226 -10.21 3.09 -10.10
CA VAL A 226 -9.73 4.28 -10.82
C VAL A 226 -8.33 4.68 -10.37
N PHE A 227 -8.07 4.65 -9.05
CA PHE A 227 -6.73 4.90 -8.51
C PHE A 227 -5.75 3.79 -8.91
N THR A 228 -6.16 2.52 -8.87
CA THR A 228 -5.35 1.39 -9.34
C THR A 228 -5.00 1.54 -10.82
N LEU A 229 -5.94 1.94 -11.66
CA LEU A 229 -5.68 2.24 -13.08
C LEU A 229 -4.63 3.35 -13.22
N ALA A 230 -4.75 4.44 -12.46
CA ALA A 230 -3.77 5.54 -12.50
C ALA A 230 -2.36 5.10 -12.01
N HIS A 231 -2.32 4.27 -10.97
CA HIS A 231 -1.11 3.69 -10.40
C HIS A 231 -0.37 2.84 -11.44
N GLU A 232 -1.06 1.84 -12.00
CA GLU A 232 -0.46 0.95 -12.99
C GLU A 232 -0.13 1.68 -14.29
N ALA A 233 -0.94 2.67 -14.70
CA ALA A 233 -0.59 3.53 -15.83
C ALA A 233 0.73 4.26 -15.58
N GLY A 234 1.03 4.66 -14.35
CA GLY A 234 2.33 5.24 -13.99
C GLY A 234 3.49 4.28 -14.22
N HIS A 235 3.36 3.01 -13.79
CA HIS A 235 4.37 1.99 -14.05
C HIS A 235 4.52 1.69 -15.54
N CYS A 236 3.41 1.55 -16.28
CA CYS A 236 3.44 1.34 -17.72
C CYS A 236 4.15 2.49 -18.43
N MET A 237 3.84 3.74 -18.09
CA MET A 237 4.47 4.92 -18.71
C MET A 237 5.95 5.04 -18.32
N HIS A 238 6.32 4.71 -17.08
CA HIS A 238 7.73 4.66 -16.66
C HIS A 238 8.52 3.61 -17.47
N THR A 239 7.94 2.42 -17.65
CA THR A 239 8.50 1.36 -18.49
C THR A 239 8.62 1.81 -19.95
N TYR A 240 7.54 2.38 -20.50
CA TYR A 240 7.47 2.84 -21.89
C TYR A 240 8.54 3.89 -22.22
N TYR A 241 8.78 4.84 -21.31
CA TYR A 241 9.82 5.84 -21.52
C TYR A 241 11.24 5.31 -21.24
N SER A 242 11.38 4.32 -20.35
CA SER A 242 12.68 3.70 -20.07
C SER A 242 13.20 2.86 -21.23
N ASP A 243 12.33 2.40 -22.12
CA ASP A 243 12.69 1.72 -23.37
C ASP A 243 13.44 2.63 -24.37
N THR A 244 13.57 3.93 -24.09
CA THR A 244 14.50 4.83 -24.81
C THR A 244 15.96 4.58 -24.44
N GLN A 245 16.24 3.86 -23.35
CA GLN A 245 17.58 3.43 -22.95
C GLN A 245 17.98 2.13 -23.64
N PRO A 246 19.28 1.84 -23.78
CA PRO A 246 19.74 0.52 -24.21
C PRO A 246 19.18 -0.58 -23.31
N TYR A 247 18.92 -1.77 -23.88
CA TYR A 247 18.38 -2.94 -23.15
C TYR A 247 19.00 -3.16 -21.76
N MET A 248 20.33 -3.06 -21.64
CA MET A 248 21.06 -3.28 -20.38
C MET A 248 20.76 -2.24 -19.28
N ASN A 249 20.21 -1.09 -19.63
CA ASN A 249 19.97 0.05 -18.75
C ASN A 249 18.47 0.43 -18.66
N LYS A 250 17.58 -0.31 -19.32
CA LYS A 250 16.14 0.03 -19.34
C LYS A 250 15.47 -0.16 -17.99
N ASP A 251 15.94 -1.14 -17.21
CA ASP A 251 15.30 -1.49 -15.95
C ASP A 251 15.73 -0.50 -14.86
N TYR A 252 14.74 0.13 -14.24
CA TYR A 252 14.96 1.02 -13.11
C TYR A 252 14.97 0.24 -11.78
N PRO A 253 15.78 0.65 -10.80
CA PRO A 253 15.84 -0.02 -9.49
C PRO A 253 14.50 0.11 -8.75
N ILE A 254 14.23 -0.85 -7.85
CA ILE A 254 13.02 -0.87 -7.01
C ILE A 254 12.85 0.45 -6.25
N PHE A 255 13.96 1.07 -5.83
CA PHE A 255 13.97 2.37 -5.16
C PHE A 255 13.23 3.48 -5.95
N LEU A 256 13.20 3.41 -7.29
CA LEU A 256 12.52 4.39 -8.14
C LEU A 256 11.16 3.91 -8.67
N ALA A 257 10.82 2.63 -8.51
CA ALA A 257 9.70 2.00 -9.20
C ALA A 257 8.34 2.65 -8.86
N GLU A 258 8.14 2.99 -7.60
CA GLU A 258 6.88 3.57 -7.08
C GLU A 258 6.72 5.07 -7.33
N ILE A 259 7.75 5.75 -7.86
CA ILE A 259 7.69 7.20 -8.06
C ILE A 259 6.62 7.56 -9.09
N ALA A 260 6.62 6.91 -10.25
CA ALA A 260 5.72 7.26 -11.35
C ALA A 260 4.25 6.93 -11.02
N SER A 261 4.00 5.76 -10.45
CA SER A 261 2.66 5.31 -10.02
C SER A 261 2.08 6.23 -8.95
N THR A 262 2.84 6.49 -7.89
CA THR A 262 2.44 7.39 -6.80
C THR A 262 2.24 8.83 -7.29
N VAL A 263 3.08 9.34 -8.21
CA VAL A 263 2.89 10.68 -8.79
C VAL A 263 1.57 10.77 -9.55
N ASN A 264 1.22 9.76 -10.35
CA ASN A 264 -0.06 9.74 -11.06
C ASN A 264 -1.25 9.76 -10.10
N GLU A 265 -1.24 8.90 -9.07
CA GLU A 265 -2.29 8.90 -8.04
C GLU A 265 -2.41 10.27 -7.34
N ASN A 266 -1.28 10.90 -7.00
CA ASN A 266 -1.27 12.21 -6.37
C ASN A 266 -1.82 13.31 -7.28
N ILE A 267 -1.49 13.29 -8.58
CA ILE A 267 -2.03 14.24 -9.55
C ILE A 267 -3.54 14.01 -9.72
N LEU A 268 -3.97 12.75 -9.86
CA LEU A 268 -5.38 12.37 -9.92
C LEU A 268 -6.13 12.86 -8.68
N MET A 269 -5.67 12.51 -7.48
CA MET A 269 -6.26 12.91 -6.20
C MET A 269 -6.40 14.42 -6.10
N ARG A 270 -5.34 15.18 -6.44
CA ARG A 270 -5.36 16.64 -6.41
C ARG A 270 -6.32 17.23 -7.44
N GLY A 271 -6.37 16.65 -8.64
CA GLY A 271 -7.33 17.02 -9.69
C GLY A 271 -8.77 16.84 -9.22
N MET A 272 -9.10 15.67 -8.68
CA MET A 272 -10.44 15.37 -8.17
C MET A 272 -10.83 16.29 -7.00
N ILE A 273 -9.94 16.51 -6.02
CA ILE A 273 -10.17 17.45 -4.91
C ILE A 273 -10.41 18.89 -5.41
N GLY A 274 -9.70 19.28 -6.48
CA GLY A 274 -9.82 20.58 -7.12
C GLY A 274 -11.13 20.76 -7.89
N ALA A 275 -11.66 19.67 -8.46
CA ALA A 275 -12.90 19.65 -9.24
C ALA A 275 -14.18 19.61 -8.39
N CYS A 276 -14.09 19.28 -7.09
CA CYS A 276 -15.26 19.26 -6.21
C CYS A 276 -15.93 20.64 -6.08
N ASP A 277 -17.24 20.72 -6.35
CA ASP A 277 -18.04 21.93 -6.13
C ASP A 277 -18.38 22.13 -4.64
N VAL A 278 -17.54 22.88 -3.95
CA VAL A 278 -17.71 23.17 -2.52
C VAL A 278 -18.90 24.06 -2.18
N SER A 279 -19.60 24.61 -3.17
CA SER A 279 -20.85 25.35 -2.95
C SER A 279 -22.01 24.42 -2.57
N THR A 280 -21.99 23.17 -3.04
CA THR A 280 -23.02 22.17 -2.74
C THR A 280 -22.66 21.31 -1.51
N PRO A 281 -23.66 20.79 -0.77
CA PRO A 281 -23.42 19.81 0.29
C PRO A 281 -22.67 18.57 -0.21
N ASP A 282 -23.06 18.05 -1.38
CA ASP A 282 -22.50 16.84 -1.97
C ASP A 282 -21.02 17.04 -2.37
N GLY A 283 -20.69 18.16 -3.00
CA GLY A 283 -19.29 18.45 -3.35
C GLY A 283 -18.41 18.72 -2.14
N ARG A 284 -18.95 19.24 -1.02
CA ARG A 284 -18.22 19.31 0.26
C ARG A 284 -17.96 17.92 0.85
N LEU A 285 -18.95 17.03 0.79
CA LEU A 285 -18.80 15.65 1.26
C LEU A 285 -17.78 14.89 0.42
N GLU A 286 -17.84 15.02 -0.90
CA GLU A 286 -16.90 14.41 -1.84
C GLU A 286 -15.48 14.87 -1.59
N LYS A 287 -15.27 16.19 -1.42
CA LYS A 287 -13.97 16.73 -1.06
C LYS A 287 -13.46 16.21 0.29
N ALA A 288 -14.32 16.13 1.30
CA ALA A 288 -13.95 15.61 2.61
C ALA A 288 -13.54 14.14 2.54
N TYR A 289 -14.24 13.34 1.74
CA TYR A 289 -13.90 11.93 1.51
C TYR A 289 -12.54 11.78 0.83
N LEU A 290 -12.29 12.51 -0.26
CA LEU A 290 -11.01 12.45 -0.98
C LEU A 290 -9.84 12.91 -0.12
N LEU A 291 -10.02 13.98 0.67
CA LEU A 291 -9.03 14.42 1.65
C LEU A 291 -8.76 13.35 2.71
N ASN A 292 -9.81 12.72 3.24
CA ASN A 292 -9.66 11.65 4.22
C ASN A 292 -8.91 10.45 3.62
N ARG A 293 -9.29 10.02 2.42
CA ARG A 293 -8.62 8.94 1.68
C ARG A 293 -7.13 9.24 1.52
N PHE A 294 -6.78 10.43 1.04
CA PHE A 294 -5.40 10.85 0.88
C PHE A 294 -4.61 10.82 2.21
N LEU A 295 -5.20 11.29 3.30
CA LEU A 295 -4.56 11.28 4.62
C LEU A 295 -4.38 9.86 5.16
N GLU A 296 -5.32 8.96 4.93
CA GLU A 296 -5.23 7.54 5.30
C GLU A 296 -4.13 6.82 4.52
N GLU A 297 -4.05 7.03 3.21
CA GLU A 297 -2.98 6.51 2.34
C GLU A 297 -1.62 7.04 2.82
N PHE A 298 -1.46 8.36 2.97
CA PHE A 298 -0.21 8.97 3.42
C PHE A 298 0.23 8.49 4.81
N LYS A 299 -0.72 8.33 5.75
CA LYS A 299 -0.46 7.71 7.05
C LYS A 299 0.13 6.30 6.90
N GLY A 300 -0.50 5.48 6.07
CA GLY A 300 -0.15 4.08 5.87
C GLY A 300 1.18 3.88 5.15
N THR A 301 1.53 4.76 4.21
CA THR A 301 2.73 4.64 3.36
C THR A 301 3.94 5.39 3.93
N VAL A 302 3.75 6.52 4.61
CA VAL A 302 4.87 7.32 5.14
C VAL A 302 5.09 7.07 6.62
N PHE A 303 4.11 7.41 7.46
CA PHE A 303 4.29 7.35 8.93
C PHE A 303 4.44 5.91 9.42
N ARG A 304 3.56 5.00 8.99
CA ARG A 304 3.61 3.59 9.43
C ARG A 304 4.84 2.86 8.92
N GLN A 305 5.23 3.06 7.66
CA GLN A 305 6.43 2.38 7.11
C GLN A 305 7.70 2.92 7.74
N THR A 306 7.78 4.22 8.02
CA THR A 306 8.93 4.78 8.73
C THR A 306 9.01 4.30 10.17
N MET A 307 7.87 4.02 10.82
CA MET A 307 7.86 3.35 12.13
C MET A 307 8.46 1.94 12.05
N PHE A 308 8.20 1.18 10.98
CA PHE A 308 8.83 -0.13 10.77
C PHE A 308 10.32 -0.02 10.42
N ALA A 309 10.74 1.03 9.72
CA ALA A 309 12.14 1.30 9.44
C ALA A 309 12.91 1.74 10.70
N GLU A 310 12.25 2.47 11.60
CA GLU A 310 12.87 2.91 12.84
C GLU A 310 13.01 1.79 13.88
N PHE A 311 12.12 0.80 13.86
CA PHE A 311 12.11 -0.37 14.75
C PHE A 311 13.22 -1.36 14.40
#